data_AF-A0A117MHU2-F1
#
_entry.id   AF-A0A117MHU2-F1
#
_cell.length_a   1.000
_cell.length_b   1.000
_cell.length_c   1.000
_cell.angle_alpha   90.00
_cell.angle_beta   90.00
_cell.angle_gamma   90.00
#
_symmetry.space_group_name_H-M   'P 1'
#
loop_
_entity.id
_entity.type
_entity.pdbx_description
1 polymer ?
#
loop_
_entity_poly.entity_id
_entity_poly.type
_entity_poly.pdbx_seq_one_letter_code
_entity_poly.pdbx_strand_id
1 'polypeptide(L)'
;MQRLEDLLKPLHEGVWEVVVPKSGVASPLSENWVISRMNIPSPGTLASYRFGQYHLHETASEYRVHLDRYDPKEHPVLHLADDAPLVLMVIDTVSALLIDSKKAFVLDTPGLLSEQAKAWKLVAFCGIFMLLFGIRILTEPFITFDGLTRIIIPLLFLALSYPFLRSAFVMRPFRLRSIGRFIIGLGIALLALSSFFSEPDELAGIFLFVLAIWTFASAWISLKRVLKGKKAVPEGFWLRLAVGILSLVVAFMTVIAPDAIIEILMYLLAGIALLIGIYLLAEGMALRKRMRVSNPPGEEIPA
;
A
#
# COMPACT_ATOMS: atom_id res chain seq x y z
N MET A 1 -28.69 -25.91 13.56
CA MET A 1 -27.88 -25.21 12.55
C MET A 1 -28.52 -23.86 12.30
N GLN A 2 -27.74 -22.79 12.32
CA GLN A 2 -28.23 -21.42 12.12
C GLN A 2 -27.90 -20.95 10.71
N ARG A 3 -28.61 -19.93 10.23
CA ARG A 3 -28.23 -19.27 8.99
C ARG A 3 -26.92 -18.51 9.21
N LEU A 4 -26.06 -18.45 8.19
CA LEU A 4 -24.75 -17.83 8.34
C LEU A 4 -24.88 -16.35 8.73
N GLU A 5 -25.86 -15.66 8.16
CA GLU A 5 -26.14 -14.25 8.35
C GLU A 5 -26.41 -13.89 9.82
N ASP A 6 -27.08 -14.79 10.55
CA ASP A 6 -27.42 -14.60 11.97
C ASP A 6 -26.17 -14.60 12.86
N LEU A 7 -25.07 -15.19 12.37
CA LEU A 7 -23.79 -15.31 13.07
C LEU A 7 -22.82 -14.15 12.76
N LEU A 8 -23.19 -13.23 11.86
CA LEU A 8 -22.31 -12.15 11.38
C LEU A 8 -22.45 -10.83 12.14
N LYS A 9 -23.33 -10.77 13.14
CA LYS A 9 -23.51 -9.57 13.98
C LYS A 9 -22.19 -8.97 14.50
N PRO A 10 -21.18 -9.76 14.94
CA PRO A 10 -19.92 -9.21 15.44
C PRO A 10 -19.17 -8.33 14.41
N LEU A 11 -19.35 -8.55 13.10
CA LEU A 11 -18.72 -7.72 12.07
C LEU A 11 -19.17 -6.26 12.14
N HIS A 12 -20.44 -6.01 12.52
CA HIS A 12 -20.99 -4.67 12.70
C HIS A 12 -20.58 -4.03 14.03
N GLU A 13 -20.03 -4.81 14.94
CA GLU A 13 -19.51 -4.37 16.23
C GLU A 13 -17.99 -4.11 16.18
N GLY A 14 -17.39 -4.15 14.97
CA GLY A 14 -15.99 -3.83 14.73
C GLY A 14 -15.05 -5.04 14.72
N VAL A 15 -15.58 -6.27 14.73
CA VAL A 15 -14.78 -7.48 14.51
C VAL A 15 -14.38 -7.56 13.04
N TRP A 16 -13.08 -7.71 12.76
CA TRP A 16 -12.54 -7.71 11.41
C TRP A 16 -12.96 -8.93 10.58
N GLU A 17 -12.95 -10.12 11.20
CA GLU A 17 -13.30 -11.38 10.54
C GLU A 17 -14.00 -12.30 11.54
N VAL A 18 -15.09 -12.93 11.11
CA VAL A 18 -15.81 -13.95 11.87
C VAL A 18 -15.55 -15.31 11.22
N VAL A 19 -15.04 -16.25 12.03
CA VAL A 19 -14.79 -17.64 11.61
C VAL A 19 -15.90 -18.53 12.15
N VAL A 20 -16.64 -19.18 11.26
CA VAL A 20 -17.79 -20.02 11.59
C VAL A 20 -17.54 -21.46 11.12
N PRO A 21 -17.54 -22.45 12.03
CA PRO A 21 -17.45 -23.86 11.63
C PRO A 21 -18.63 -24.28 10.74
N LYS A 22 -18.36 -25.04 9.66
CA LYS A 22 -19.42 -25.53 8.75
C LYS A 22 -20.47 -26.37 9.46
N SER A 23 -20.09 -27.09 10.51
CA SER A 23 -21.01 -27.88 11.34
C SER A 23 -22.08 -27.03 12.04
N GLY A 24 -21.86 -25.73 12.23
CA GLY A 24 -22.80 -24.80 12.84
C GLY A 24 -23.79 -24.16 11.86
N VAL A 25 -23.51 -24.23 10.55
CA VAL A 25 -24.21 -23.46 9.52
C VAL A 25 -25.18 -24.35 8.74
N ALA A 26 -26.39 -23.84 8.49
CA ALA A 26 -27.35 -24.51 7.64
C ALA A 26 -26.83 -24.59 6.19
N SER A 27 -26.89 -25.78 5.59
CA SER A 27 -26.48 -26.03 4.20
C SER A 27 -27.71 -26.44 3.37
N PRO A 28 -27.90 -25.92 2.15
CA PRO A 28 -27.03 -24.96 1.43
C PRO A 28 -27.07 -23.53 2.00
N LEU A 29 -26.09 -22.70 1.63
CA LEU A 29 -26.10 -21.26 1.91
C LEU A 29 -27.33 -20.61 1.27
N SER A 30 -27.74 -19.45 1.79
CA SER A 30 -28.88 -18.72 1.24
C SER A 30 -28.62 -18.26 -0.20
N GLU A 31 -29.70 -18.11 -0.99
CA GLU A 31 -29.62 -17.68 -2.40
C GLU A 31 -29.01 -16.28 -2.59
N ASN A 32 -28.91 -15.51 -1.51
CA ASN A 32 -28.33 -14.18 -1.52
C ASN A 32 -26.80 -14.21 -1.65
N TRP A 33 -26.15 -15.34 -1.36
CA TRP A 33 -24.71 -15.51 -1.50
C TRP A 33 -24.36 -15.84 -2.95
N VAL A 34 -23.72 -14.88 -3.63
CA VAL A 34 -23.31 -15.02 -5.02
C VAL A 34 -21.82 -15.36 -5.10
N ILE A 35 -21.43 -16.33 -5.92
CA ILE A 35 -20.02 -16.72 -6.08
C ILE A 35 -19.20 -15.53 -6.62
N SER A 36 -18.13 -15.18 -5.91
CA SER A 36 -17.14 -14.19 -6.36
C SER A 36 -16.06 -14.85 -7.21
N ARG A 37 -15.96 -14.44 -8.48
CA ARG A 37 -14.96 -14.97 -9.44
C ARG A 37 -13.64 -14.21 -9.41
N MET A 38 -13.60 -13.02 -8.84
CA MET A 38 -12.41 -12.19 -8.68
C MET A 38 -12.07 -12.16 -7.20
N ASN A 39 -11.13 -13.01 -6.78
CA ASN A 39 -10.51 -12.88 -5.47
C ASN A 39 -9.08 -13.41 -5.48
N ILE A 40 -8.21 -12.74 -4.74
CA ILE A 40 -6.83 -13.19 -4.47
C ILE A 40 -6.96 -14.29 -3.40
N PRO A 41 -6.62 -15.55 -3.70
CA PRO A 41 -6.96 -16.64 -2.80
C PRO A 41 -6.14 -16.57 -1.51
N SER A 42 -6.82 -16.36 -0.39
CA SER A 42 -6.28 -16.65 0.95
C SER A 42 -5.94 -18.15 1.01
N PRO A 43 -4.79 -18.56 1.59
CA PRO A 43 -4.39 -19.97 1.62
C PRO A 43 -5.49 -20.89 2.17
N GLY A 44 -5.87 -21.93 1.40
CA GLY A 44 -6.89 -22.90 1.81
C GLY A 44 -8.34 -22.54 1.49
N THR A 45 -8.59 -21.44 0.76
CA THR A 45 -9.93 -21.09 0.26
C THR A 45 -10.33 -22.00 -0.92
N LEU A 46 -11.48 -22.67 -0.79
CA LEU A 46 -12.11 -23.50 -1.82
C LEU A 46 -13.02 -22.69 -2.74
N ALA A 47 -13.78 -21.75 -2.18
CA ALA A 47 -14.68 -20.86 -2.91
C ALA A 47 -14.84 -19.54 -2.15
N SER A 48 -15.21 -18.48 -2.88
CA SER A 48 -15.57 -17.19 -2.29
C SER A 48 -16.98 -16.80 -2.70
N TYR A 49 -17.73 -16.21 -1.77
CA TYR A 49 -19.09 -15.74 -1.99
C TYR A 49 -19.24 -14.30 -1.51
N ARG A 50 -20.22 -13.59 -2.03
CA ARG A 50 -20.53 -12.21 -1.70
C ARG A 50 -22.01 -12.05 -1.42
N PHE A 51 -22.31 -11.21 -0.43
CA PHE A 51 -23.66 -10.78 -0.10
C PHE A 51 -23.62 -9.33 0.38
N GLY A 52 -23.88 -8.39 -0.52
CA GLY A 52 -23.69 -6.95 -0.24
C GLY A 52 -22.23 -6.65 0.12
N GLN A 53 -22.01 -6.05 1.29
CA GLN A 53 -20.68 -5.79 1.87
C GLN A 53 -20.03 -7.03 2.49
N TYR A 54 -20.74 -8.15 2.67
CA TYR A 54 -20.12 -9.34 3.23
C TYR A 54 -19.33 -10.10 2.18
N HIS A 55 -18.11 -10.47 2.56
CA HIS A 55 -17.25 -11.30 1.75
C HIS A 55 -16.90 -12.57 2.52
N LEU A 56 -17.28 -13.71 1.94
CA LEU A 56 -17.15 -15.03 2.53
C LEU A 56 -16.07 -15.82 1.80
N HIS A 57 -15.15 -16.41 2.57
CA HIS A 57 -14.19 -17.42 2.14
C HIS A 57 -14.60 -18.77 2.71
N GLU A 58 -14.93 -19.71 1.84
CA GLU A 58 -15.19 -21.09 2.20
C GLU A 58 -13.88 -21.89 2.23
N THR A 59 -13.60 -22.55 3.34
CA THR A 59 -12.49 -23.50 3.47
C THR A 59 -13.02 -24.93 3.63
N ALA A 60 -12.16 -25.91 3.90
CA ALA A 60 -12.60 -27.30 4.13
C ALA A 60 -13.53 -27.45 5.36
N SER A 61 -13.24 -26.75 6.46
CA SER A 61 -13.91 -26.93 7.75
C SER A 61 -14.74 -25.74 8.23
N GLU A 62 -14.48 -24.56 7.69
CA GLU A 62 -15.02 -23.29 8.20
C GLU A 62 -15.33 -22.28 7.09
N TYR A 63 -16.20 -21.34 7.42
CA TYR A 63 -16.52 -20.14 6.68
C TYR A 63 -15.85 -18.96 7.37
N ARG A 64 -15.08 -18.17 6.64
CA ARG A 64 -14.46 -16.94 7.14
C ARG A 64 -15.11 -15.76 6.46
N VAL A 65 -15.74 -14.89 7.24
CA VAL A 65 -16.50 -13.76 6.70
C VAL A 65 -15.91 -12.46 7.21
N HIS A 66 -15.67 -11.50 6.32
CA HIS A 66 -15.35 -10.12 6.66
C HIS A 66 -16.31 -9.16 5.96
N LEU A 67 -16.24 -7.89 6.36
CA LEU A 67 -17.07 -6.82 5.81
C LEU A 67 -16.21 -5.86 4.99
N ASP A 68 -16.51 -5.78 3.69
CA ASP A 68 -15.93 -4.81 2.78
C ASP A 68 -16.54 -3.43 3.07
N ARG A 69 -15.71 -2.38 3.05
CA ARG A 69 -16.17 -1.01 3.34
C ARG A 69 -17.16 -0.49 2.29
N TYR A 70 -17.03 -0.93 1.05
CA TYR A 70 -17.91 -0.58 -0.05
C TYR A 70 -18.43 -1.86 -0.72
N ASP A 71 -19.72 -1.91 -1.03
CA ASP A 71 -20.27 -2.98 -1.86
C ASP A 71 -19.63 -2.90 -3.26
N PRO A 72 -18.89 -3.93 -3.72
CA PRO A 72 -18.23 -3.94 -5.02
C PRO A 72 -19.21 -3.81 -6.20
N LYS A 73 -20.48 -4.17 -5.99
CA LYS A 73 -21.53 -4.11 -7.01
C LYS A 73 -22.05 -2.68 -7.20
N GLU A 74 -22.19 -1.93 -6.11
CA GLU A 74 -22.68 -0.55 -6.14
C GLU A 74 -21.53 0.45 -6.37
N HIS A 75 -20.35 0.15 -5.82
CA HIS A 75 -19.20 1.05 -5.81
C HIS A 75 -17.89 0.33 -6.19
N PRO A 76 -17.78 -0.22 -7.42
CA PRO A 76 -16.64 -1.04 -7.85
C PRO A 76 -15.30 -0.28 -7.82
N VAL A 77 -15.31 1.02 -8.12
CA VAL A 77 -14.10 1.86 -8.12
C VAL A 77 -13.62 2.15 -6.70
N LEU A 78 -14.55 2.41 -5.77
CA LEU A 78 -14.19 2.67 -4.37
C LEU A 78 -13.70 1.39 -3.69
N HIS A 79 -14.32 0.25 -3.97
CA HIS A 79 -13.83 -1.06 -3.51
C HIS A 79 -12.42 -1.36 -4.04
N LEU A 80 -12.12 -1.07 -5.32
CA LEU A 80 -10.78 -1.27 -5.88
C LEU A 80 -9.74 -0.32 -5.27
N ALA A 81 -10.11 0.92 -4.98
CA ALA A 81 -9.25 1.88 -4.29
C ALA A 81 -8.94 1.42 -2.85
N ASP A 82 -9.95 0.86 -2.18
CA ASP A 82 -9.84 0.26 -0.85
C ASP A 82 -9.11 -1.09 -0.83
N ASP A 83 -8.92 -1.78 -1.96
CA ASP A 83 -8.16 -3.04 -2.05
C ASP A 83 -6.71 -2.82 -2.52
N ALA A 84 -6.36 -1.60 -2.97
CA ALA A 84 -5.06 -1.29 -3.55
C ALA A 84 -3.95 -1.29 -2.46
N PRO A 85 -3.08 -2.32 -2.40
CA PRO A 85 -2.19 -2.53 -1.25
C PRO A 85 -1.18 -1.40 -1.03
N LEU A 86 -0.76 -0.70 -2.10
CA LEU A 86 0.23 0.37 -2.00
C LEU A 86 -0.39 1.69 -1.51
N VAL A 87 -1.62 1.98 -1.95
CA VAL A 87 -2.35 3.20 -1.57
C VAL A 87 -2.84 3.04 -0.13
N LEU A 88 -3.43 1.89 0.22
CA LEU A 88 -3.76 1.56 1.59
C LEU A 88 -2.55 1.49 2.50
N MET A 89 -1.41 0.88 2.13
CA MET A 89 -0.27 0.78 3.05
C MET A 89 0.31 2.16 3.39
N VAL A 90 0.31 3.11 2.45
CA VAL A 90 0.68 4.52 2.74
C VAL A 90 -0.41 5.19 3.58
N ILE A 91 -1.68 4.97 3.28
CA ILE A 91 -2.83 5.54 4.02
C ILE A 91 -2.94 4.99 5.43
N ASP A 92 -2.78 3.69 5.65
CA ASP A 92 -2.78 2.99 6.93
C ASP A 92 -1.55 3.36 7.74
N THR A 93 -0.40 3.58 7.10
CA THR A 93 0.79 4.10 7.81
C THR A 93 0.56 5.53 8.27
N VAL A 94 0.00 6.40 7.42
CA VAL A 94 -0.36 7.78 7.79
C VAL A 94 -1.48 7.79 8.83
N SER A 95 -2.51 6.96 8.67
CA SER A 95 -3.65 6.85 9.58
C SER A 95 -3.24 6.22 10.91
N ALA A 96 -2.38 5.21 10.93
CA ALA A 96 -1.81 4.65 12.15
C ALA A 96 -0.88 5.67 12.84
N LEU A 97 -0.07 6.43 12.11
CA LEU A 97 0.70 7.54 12.71
C LEU A 97 -0.21 8.62 13.32
N LEU A 98 -1.40 8.85 12.75
CA LEU A 98 -2.38 9.80 13.27
C LEU A 98 -3.20 9.21 14.45
N ILE A 99 -3.59 7.94 14.38
CA ILE A 99 -4.47 7.24 15.35
C ILE A 99 -3.68 6.75 16.57
N ASP A 100 -2.43 6.32 16.38
CA ASP A 100 -1.55 5.82 17.46
C ASP A 100 -0.88 6.99 18.23
N SER A 101 -1.19 8.24 17.85
CA SER A 101 -0.69 9.44 18.52
C SER A 101 -1.34 9.74 19.87
N LYS A 102 -2.31 8.96 20.36
CA LYS A 102 -2.68 8.91 21.79
C LYS A 102 -3.61 7.73 22.12
N LYS A 103 -3.09 6.80 22.93
CA LYS A 103 -3.88 6.02 23.89
C LYS A 103 -4.93 6.93 24.52
N ALA A 104 -6.16 6.41 24.56
CA ALA A 104 -7.30 6.94 25.29
C ALA A 104 -6.89 7.53 26.66
N PHE A 105 -6.62 8.82 26.67
CA PHE A 105 -6.70 9.64 27.87
C PHE A 105 -8.02 10.38 27.75
N VAL A 106 -8.78 10.34 28.84
CA VAL A 106 -10.00 11.13 29.06
C VAL A 106 -9.63 12.59 28.83
N LEU A 107 -9.77 13.05 27.59
CA LEU A 107 -9.54 14.42 27.17
C LEU A 107 -10.91 15.08 27.11
N ASP A 108 -11.03 16.18 27.84
CA ASP A 108 -12.13 17.13 27.75
C ASP A 108 -12.42 17.48 26.27
N THR A 109 -13.69 17.67 25.91
CA THR A 109 -14.17 17.90 24.54
C THR A 109 -13.37 18.98 23.77
N PRO A 110 -12.94 20.11 24.39
CA PRO A 110 -12.10 21.11 23.74
C PRO A 110 -10.71 20.60 23.35
N GLY A 111 -10.12 19.72 24.16
CA GLY A 111 -8.82 19.12 23.89
C GLY A 111 -8.85 18.22 22.65
N LEU A 112 -9.93 17.43 22.50
CA LEU A 112 -10.16 16.59 21.33
C LEU A 112 -10.37 17.41 20.05
N LEU A 113 -11.14 18.51 20.11
CA LEU A 113 -11.34 19.40 18.96
C LEU A 113 -10.05 20.08 18.49
N SER A 114 -9.17 20.46 19.43
CA SER A 114 -7.89 21.08 19.09
C SER A 114 -6.93 20.12 18.35
N GLU A 115 -6.90 18.85 18.74
CA GLU A 115 -6.09 17.82 18.08
C GLU A 115 -6.69 17.43 16.72
N GLN A 116 -8.02 17.34 16.61
CA GLN A 116 -8.71 17.14 15.34
C GLN A 116 -8.46 18.29 14.35
N ALA A 117 -8.42 19.53 14.83
CA ALA A 117 -8.10 20.69 14.00
C ALA A 117 -6.65 20.64 13.46
N LYS A 118 -5.68 20.20 14.28
CA LYS A 118 -4.29 19.98 13.83
C LYS A 118 -4.20 18.86 12.81
N ALA A 119 -4.88 17.73 13.07
CA ALA A 119 -4.93 16.60 12.15
C ALA A 119 -5.54 17.02 10.81
N TRP A 120 -6.63 17.80 10.83
CA TRP A 120 -7.22 18.37 9.63
C TRP A 120 -6.25 19.25 8.84
N LYS A 121 -5.56 20.19 9.51
CA LYS A 121 -4.57 21.08 8.88
C LYS A 121 -3.44 20.27 8.24
N LEU A 122 -2.95 19.24 8.93
CA LEU A 122 -1.91 18.36 8.42
C LEU A 122 -2.37 17.56 7.20
N VAL A 123 -3.54 16.92 7.26
CA VAL A 123 -4.11 16.14 6.15
C VAL A 123 -4.34 17.03 4.92
N ALA A 124 -4.91 18.22 5.11
CA ALA A 124 -5.12 19.17 4.03
C ALA A 124 -3.81 19.67 3.43
N PHE A 125 -2.82 20.01 4.27
CA PHE A 125 -1.49 20.44 3.83
C PHE A 125 -0.78 19.34 3.03
N CYS A 126 -0.77 18.11 3.53
CA CYS A 126 -0.23 16.95 2.81
C CYS A 126 -0.95 16.75 1.48
N GLY A 127 -2.28 16.91 1.43
CA GLY A 127 -3.05 16.84 0.19
C GLY A 127 -2.61 17.87 -0.84
N ILE A 128 -2.48 19.14 -0.44
CA ILE A 128 -1.99 20.23 -1.31
C ILE A 128 -0.56 19.94 -1.78
N PHE A 129 0.33 19.54 -0.87
CA PHE A 129 1.71 19.20 -1.20
C PHE A 129 1.79 18.08 -2.25
N MET A 130 1.02 17.01 -2.07
CA MET A 130 0.98 15.88 -3.01
C MET A 130 0.46 16.31 -4.39
N LEU A 131 -0.52 17.21 -4.44
CA LEU A 131 -1.00 17.78 -5.71
C LEU A 131 0.10 18.59 -6.42
N LEU A 132 0.74 19.52 -5.70
CA LEU A 132 1.80 20.34 -6.26
C LEU A 132 2.99 19.50 -6.71
N PHE A 133 3.34 18.47 -5.94
CA PHE A 133 4.39 17.52 -6.28
C PHE A 133 4.03 16.70 -7.52
N GLY A 134 2.80 16.19 -7.62
CA GLY A 134 2.31 15.51 -8.81
C GLY A 134 2.32 16.40 -10.06
N ILE A 135 1.87 17.65 -9.95
CA ILE A 135 1.94 18.63 -11.05
C ILE A 135 3.39 18.88 -11.48
N ARG A 136 4.30 19.06 -10.51
CA ARG A 136 5.73 19.26 -10.79
C ARG A 136 6.31 18.08 -11.58
N ILE A 137 5.98 16.84 -11.21
CA ILE A 137 6.42 15.66 -11.94
C ILE A 137 5.85 15.65 -13.38
N LEU A 138 4.57 15.97 -13.57
CA LEU A 138 3.96 16.02 -14.91
C LEU A 138 4.63 17.04 -15.81
N THR A 139 4.96 18.23 -15.28
CA THR A 139 5.57 19.29 -16.06
C THR A 139 7.03 18.98 -16.41
N GLU A 140 7.76 18.39 -15.46
CA GLU A 140 9.23 18.35 -15.46
C GLU A 140 9.73 17.00 -14.90
N PRO A 141 9.44 15.88 -15.60
CA PRO A 141 9.66 14.53 -15.08
C PRO A 141 11.13 14.20 -14.87
N PHE A 142 12.00 14.54 -15.82
CA PHE A 142 13.44 14.25 -15.74
C PHE A 142 14.13 15.03 -14.63
N ILE A 143 13.88 16.35 -14.52
CA ILE A 143 14.46 17.18 -13.46
C ILE A 143 14.01 16.67 -12.08
N THR A 144 12.74 16.25 -11.97
CA THR A 144 12.23 15.71 -10.71
C THR A 144 12.84 14.34 -10.41
N PHE A 145 12.97 13.46 -11.39
CA PHE A 145 13.65 12.17 -11.25
C PHE A 145 15.09 12.35 -10.76
N ASP A 146 15.87 13.25 -11.39
CA ASP A 146 17.25 13.55 -11.00
C ASP A 146 17.34 14.06 -9.56
N GLY A 147 16.42 14.94 -9.17
CA GLY A 147 16.36 15.44 -7.80
C GLY A 147 16.05 14.31 -6.80
N LEU A 148 15.12 13.42 -7.14
CA LEU A 148 14.76 12.27 -6.31
C LEU A 148 15.91 11.27 -6.20
N THR A 149 16.57 10.90 -7.29
CA THR A 149 17.65 9.91 -7.28
C THR A 149 18.85 10.41 -6.46
N ARG A 150 19.22 11.68 -6.60
CA ARG A 150 20.30 12.33 -5.81
C ARG A 150 20.06 12.34 -4.31
N ILE A 151 18.81 12.23 -3.86
CA ILE A 151 18.45 12.28 -2.43
C ILE A 151 18.11 10.87 -1.94
N ILE A 152 17.21 10.18 -2.62
CA ILE A 152 16.65 8.89 -2.18
C ILE A 152 17.71 7.80 -2.21
N ILE A 153 18.52 7.66 -3.27
CA ILE A 153 19.49 6.56 -3.37
C ILE A 153 20.55 6.64 -2.26
N PRO A 154 21.19 7.80 -1.99
CA PRO A 154 22.11 7.90 -0.86
C PRO A 154 21.44 7.63 0.49
N LEU A 155 20.22 8.14 0.70
CA LEU A 155 19.48 7.88 1.95
C LEU A 155 19.13 6.40 2.10
N LEU A 156 18.79 5.70 1.02
CA LEU A 156 18.55 4.26 1.03
C LEU A 156 19.81 3.49 1.41
N PHE A 157 20.97 3.82 0.83
CA PHE A 157 22.23 3.19 1.24
C PHE A 157 22.58 3.50 2.71
N LEU A 158 22.39 4.73 3.18
CA LEU A 158 22.56 5.06 4.61
C LEU A 158 21.62 4.22 5.49
N ALA A 159 20.34 4.11 5.12
CA ALA A 159 19.37 3.31 5.86
C ALA A 159 19.73 1.82 5.86
N LEU A 160 20.18 1.28 4.72
CA LEU A 160 20.66 -0.10 4.59
C LEU A 160 21.93 -0.38 5.39
N SER A 161 22.80 0.62 5.58
CA SER A 161 24.02 0.50 6.39
C SER A 161 23.72 0.33 7.89
N TYR A 162 22.64 0.96 8.36
CA TYR A 162 22.30 1.06 9.78
C TYR A 162 22.17 -0.30 10.49
N PRO A 163 21.43 -1.31 10.01
CA PRO A 163 21.32 -2.59 10.71
C PRO A 163 22.66 -3.34 10.85
N PHE A 164 23.56 -3.21 9.86
CA PHE A 164 24.89 -3.83 9.92
C PHE A 164 25.78 -3.14 10.96
N LEU A 165 25.83 -1.80 10.94
CA LEU A 165 26.55 -1.02 11.94
C LEU A 165 25.98 -1.24 13.34
N ARG A 166 24.66 -1.16 13.49
CA ARG A 166 23.98 -1.35 14.78
C ARG A 166 24.24 -2.72 15.38
N SER A 167 24.24 -3.77 14.54
CA SER A 167 24.47 -5.15 14.99
C SER A 167 25.95 -5.50 15.14
N ALA A 168 26.86 -4.67 14.64
CA ALA A 168 28.29 -4.81 14.86
C ALA A 168 28.72 -4.41 16.28
N PHE A 169 27.95 -3.54 16.96
CA PHE A 169 28.25 -3.07 18.31
C PHE A 169 27.27 -3.60 19.36
N VAL A 170 27.80 -4.04 20.51
CA VAL A 170 27.04 -4.13 21.77
C VAL A 170 27.11 -2.76 22.41
N MET A 171 25.98 -2.19 22.84
CA MET A 171 25.94 -0.84 23.43
C MET A 171 26.35 -0.83 24.90
N ARG A 172 26.13 -1.93 25.63
CA ARG A 172 26.41 -2.04 27.06
C ARG A 172 26.93 -3.44 27.41
N PRO A 173 28.22 -3.60 27.73
CA PRO A 173 29.29 -2.61 27.55
C PRO A 173 29.53 -2.29 26.06
N PHE A 174 30.01 -1.07 25.75
CA PHE A 174 30.33 -0.69 24.36
C PHE A 174 31.48 -1.56 23.85
N ARG A 175 31.19 -2.49 22.94
CA ARG A 175 32.18 -3.41 22.37
C ARG A 175 31.83 -3.80 20.95
N LEU A 176 32.86 -3.88 20.10
CA LEU A 176 32.73 -4.44 18.77
C LEU A 176 32.48 -5.96 18.87
N ARG A 177 31.30 -6.40 18.45
CA ARG A 177 30.87 -7.80 18.41
C ARG A 177 31.32 -8.51 17.14
N SER A 178 31.25 -7.83 16.00
CA SER A 178 31.56 -8.42 14.69
C SER A 178 32.25 -7.41 13.77
N ILE A 179 33.53 -7.65 13.53
CA ILE A 179 34.34 -6.87 12.57
C ILE A 179 33.75 -6.99 11.16
N GLY A 180 33.32 -8.19 10.73
CA GLY A 180 32.75 -8.40 9.40
C GLY A 180 31.50 -7.55 9.15
N ARG A 181 30.56 -7.50 10.11
CA ARG A 181 29.36 -6.65 10.01
C ARG A 181 29.69 -5.17 10.04
N PHE A 182 30.71 -4.79 10.82
CA PHE A 182 31.20 -3.41 10.82
C PHE A 182 31.76 -3.01 9.46
N ILE A 183 32.62 -3.84 8.86
CA ILE A 183 33.20 -3.58 7.54
C ILE A 183 32.11 -3.48 6.47
N ILE A 184 31.14 -4.41 6.46
CA ILE A 184 30.01 -4.35 5.51
C ILE A 184 29.20 -3.07 5.71
N GLY A 185 28.82 -2.77 6.95
CA GLY A 185 28.04 -1.56 7.26
C GLY A 185 28.79 -0.28 6.89
N LEU A 186 30.08 -0.21 7.19
CA LEU A 186 30.94 0.93 6.83
C LEU A 186 31.08 1.04 5.31
N GLY A 187 31.28 -0.08 4.60
CA GLY A 187 31.35 -0.11 3.14
C GLY A 187 30.08 0.43 2.50
N ILE A 188 28.90 0.00 2.97
CA ILE A 188 27.61 0.51 2.48
C ILE A 188 27.46 2.01 2.80
N ALA A 189 27.87 2.45 4.00
CA ALA A 189 27.81 3.87 4.35
C ALA A 189 28.75 4.73 3.47
N LEU A 190 29.92 4.22 3.12
CA LEU A 190 30.83 4.89 2.19
C LEU A 190 30.27 4.92 0.76
N LEU A 191 29.61 3.85 0.31
CA LEU A 191 28.87 3.85 -0.96
C LEU A 191 27.73 4.88 -0.95
N ALA A 192 27.06 5.04 0.18
CA ALA A 192 26.05 6.08 0.36
C ALA A 192 26.67 7.47 0.22
N LEU A 193 27.79 7.71 0.89
CA LEU A 193 28.50 8.98 0.80
C LEU A 193 28.99 9.25 -0.62
N SER A 194 29.55 8.25 -1.32
CA SER A 194 29.99 8.41 -2.70
C SER A 194 28.83 8.69 -3.64
N SER A 195 27.66 8.09 -3.41
CA SER A 195 26.48 8.30 -4.26
C SER A 195 25.92 9.73 -4.21
N PHE A 196 26.23 10.53 -3.18
CA PHE A 196 25.90 11.97 -3.19
C PHE A 196 26.69 12.76 -4.23
N PHE A 197 27.85 12.24 -4.66
CA PHE A 197 28.73 12.87 -5.63
C PHE A 197 28.64 12.24 -7.03
N SER A 198 27.87 11.16 -7.18
CA SER A 198 27.64 10.51 -8.48
C SER A 198 26.77 11.38 -9.38
N GLU A 199 26.99 11.23 -10.69
CA GLU A 199 26.13 11.86 -11.69
C GLU A 199 24.75 11.16 -11.72
N PRO A 200 23.65 11.88 -11.96
CA PRO A 200 22.31 11.30 -12.03
C PRO A 200 22.22 10.14 -13.01
N ASP A 201 22.90 10.23 -14.16
CA ASP A 201 22.88 9.22 -15.20
C ASP A 201 23.47 7.88 -14.73
N GLU A 202 24.51 7.92 -13.89
CA GLU A 202 25.09 6.72 -13.29
C GLU A 202 24.11 6.05 -12.33
N LEU A 203 23.47 6.86 -11.47
CA LEU A 203 22.48 6.39 -10.51
C LEU A 203 21.21 5.86 -11.20
N ALA A 204 20.78 6.54 -12.26
CA ALA A 204 19.70 6.12 -13.13
C ALA A 204 20.01 4.79 -13.81
N GLY A 205 21.25 4.63 -14.33
CA GLY A 205 21.71 3.39 -14.92
C GLY A 205 21.64 2.21 -13.95
N ILE A 206 22.08 2.38 -12.70
CA ILE A 206 21.96 1.35 -11.67
C ILE A 206 20.49 1.00 -11.39
N PHE A 207 19.64 2.02 -11.21
CA PHE A 207 18.21 1.83 -10.97
C PHE A 207 17.53 1.06 -12.12
N LEU A 208 17.76 1.49 -13.36
CA LEU A 208 17.21 0.87 -14.56
C LEU A 208 17.76 -0.53 -14.78
N PHE A 209 19.02 -0.79 -14.45
CA PHE A 209 19.59 -2.14 -14.53
C PHE A 209 18.89 -3.10 -13.55
N VAL A 210 18.69 -2.68 -12.30
CA VAL A 210 17.94 -3.46 -11.31
C VAL A 210 16.49 -3.68 -11.77
N LEU A 211 15.85 -2.65 -12.30
CA LEU A 211 14.50 -2.73 -12.85
C LEU A 211 14.41 -3.71 -14.03
N ALA A 212 15.39 -3.68 -14.94
CA ALA A 212 15.45 -4.58 -16.10
C ALA A 212 15.59 -6.05 -15.66
N ILE A 213 16.48 -6.34 -14.69
CA ILE A 213 16.62 -7.69 -14.13
C ILE A 213 15.31 -8.15 -13.48
N TRP A 214 14.68 -7.28 -12.68
CA TRP A 214 13.45 -7.61 -11.98
C TRP A 214 12.28 -7.90 -12.94
N THR A 215 12.09 -7.03 -13.93
CA THR A 215 11.02 -7.15 -14.93
C THR A 215 11.25 -8.36 -15.84
N PHE A 216 12.49 -8.64 -16.21
CA PHE A 216 12.85 -9.84 -16.95
C PHE A 216 12.59 -11.12 -16.15
N ALA A 217 12.99 -11.17 -14.87
CA ALA A 217 12.72 -12.31 -14.00
C ALA A 217 11.21 -12.53 -13.81
N SER A 218 10.45 -11.45 -13.65
CA SER A 218 8.99 -11.47 -13.55
C SER A 218 8.33 -12.00 -14.82
N ALA A 219 8.82 -11.58 -15.99
CA ALA A 219 8.40 -12.10 -17.28
C ALA A 219 8.67 -13.60 -17.40
N TRP A 220 9.92 -14.01 -17.13
CA TRP A 220 10.36 -15.39 -17.19
C TRP A 220 9.49 -16.32 -16.33
N ILE A 221 9.30 -15.97 -15.06
CA ILE A 221 8.49 -16.77 -14.12
C ILE A 221 7.03 -16.87 -14.61
N SER A 222 6.46 -15.75 -15.06
CA SER A 222 5.07 -15.69 -15.51
C SER A 222 4.83 -16.51 -16.77
N LEU A 223 5.67 -16.32 -17.79
CA LEU A 223 5.59 -17.06 -19.05
C LEU A 223 5.88 -18.56 -18.84
N LYS A 224 6.83 -18.92 -17.99
CA LYS A 224 7.10 -20.32 -17.64
C LYS A 224 5.89 -21.02 -16.99
N ARG A 225 5.08 -20.30 -16.20
CA ARG A 225 3.84 -20.85 -15.63
C ARG A 225 2.75 -21.01 -16.70
N VAL A 226 2.60 -20.03 -17.59
CA VAL A 226 1.67 -20.10 -18.72
C VAL A 226 2.01 -21.29 -19.64
N LEU A 227 3.28 -21.55 -19.91
CA LEU A 227 3.73 -22.70 -20.71
C LEU A 227 3.33 -24.06 -20.11
N LYS A 228 3.09 -24.14 -18.79
CA LYS A 228 2.58 -25.35 -18.13
C LYS A 228 1.07 -25.55 -18.27
N GLY A 229 0.38 -24.64 -18.95
CA GLY A 229 -1.04 -24.72 -19.28
C GLY A 229 -1.98 -24.12 -18.22
N LYS A 230 -3.28 -24.09 -18.54
CA LYS A 230 -4.32 -23.40 -17.76
C LYS A 230 -4.42 -23.86 -16.30
N LYS A 231 -4.15 -25.13 -16.02
CA LYS A 231 -4.20 -25.69 -14.65
C LYS A 231 -3.10 -25.17 -13.72
N ALA A 232 -2.01 -24.62 -14.28
CA ALA A 232 -0.88 -24.10 -13.51
C ALA A 232 -1.02 -22.61 -13.15
N VAL A 233 -2.12 -21.95 -13.54
CA VAL A 233 -2.33 -20.51 -13.35
C VAL A 233 -3.74 -20.26 -12.76
N PRO A 234 -3.90 -20.41 -11.42
CA PRO A 234 -5.19 -20.22 -10.76
C PRO A 234 -5.70 -18.77 -10.86
N GLU A 235 -4.78 -17.81 -10.98
CA GLU A 235 -5.04 -16.37 -11.16
C GLU A 235 -5.67 -16.02 -12.52
N GLY A 236 -5.73 -16.97 -13.46
CA GLY A 236 -6.21 -16.76 -14.82
C GLY A 236 -5.09 -16.76 -15.87
N PHE A 237 -5.20 -17.67 -16.83
CA PHE A 237 -4.20 -17.86 -17.89
C PHE A 237 -3.88 -16.59 -18.67
N TRP A 238 -4.92 -15.87 -19.12
CA TRP A 238 -4.78 -14.67 -19.95
C TRP A 238 -4.14 -13.51 -19.20
N LEU A 239 -4.52 -13.30 -17.93
CA LEU A 239 -3.91 -12.27 -17.10
C LEU A 239 -2.41 -12.53 -16.92
N ARG A 240 -2.03 -13.76 -16.59
CA ARG A 240 -0.61 -14.11 -16.38
C ARG A 240 0.20 -14.03 -17.67
N LEU A 241 -0.40 -14.37 -18.81
CA LEU A 241 0.22 -14.19 -20.13
C LEU A 241 0.45 -12.71 -20.42
N ALA A 242 -0.57 -11.86 -20.21
CA ALA A 242 -0.46 -10.42 -20.40
C ALA A 242 0.62 -9.80 -19.50
N VAL A 243 0.63 -10.13 -18.21
CA VAL A 243 1.68 -9.69 -17.27
C VAL A 243 3.06 -10.15 -17.73
N GLY A 244 3.20 -11.40 -18.17
CA GLY A 244 4.47 -11.93 -18.65
C GLY A 244 5.00 -11.20 -19.88
N ILE A 245 4.13 -10.97 -20.88
CA ILE A 245 4.49 -10.23 -22.10
C ILE A 245 4.81 -8.77 -21.78
N LEU A 246 3.95 -8.08 -21.02
CA LEU A 246 4.15 -6.69 -20.66
C LEU A 246 5.44 -6.49 -19.87
N SER A 247 5.73 -7.37 -18.91
CA SER A 247 6.99 -7.33 -18.15
C SER A 247 8.21 -7.51 -19.07
N LEU A 248 8.12 -8.36 -20.09
CA LEU A 248 9.21 -8.56 -21.06
C LEU A 248 9.43 -7.32 -21.93
N VAL A 249 8.33 -6.71 -22.40
CA VAL A 249 8.37 -5.45 -23.15
C VAL A 249 9.03 -4.36 -22.32
N VAL A 250 8.62 -4.19 -21.06
CA VAL A 250 9.23 -3.21 -20.15
C VAL A 250 10.72 -3.50 -19.92
N ALA A 251 11.10 -4.77 -19.72
CA ALA A 251 12.51 -5.13 -19.55
C ALA A 251 13.36 -4.72 -20.77
N PHE A 252 12.85 -4.96 -21.98
CA PHE A 252 13.54 -4.62 -23.22
C PHE A 252 13.58 -3.10 -23.45
N MET A 253 12.46 -2.41 -23.21
CA MET A 253 12.36 -0.95 -23.31
C MET A 253 13.27 -0.24 -22.32
N THR A 254 13.48 -0.80 -21.12
CA THR A 254 14.43 -0.27 -20.12
C THR A 254 15.86 -0.18 -20.66
N VAL A 255 16.23 -1.09 -21.57
CA VAL A 255 17.59 -1.11 -22.16
C VAL A 255 17.68 -0.22 -23.41
N ILE A 256 16.63 -0.19 -24.24
CA ILE A 256 16.68 0.49 -25.55
C ILE A 256 16.25 1.95 -25.48
N ALA A 257 15.30 2.26 -24.62
CA ALA A 257 14.75 3.60 -24.45
C ALA A 257 14.63 3.92 -22.95
N PRO A 258 15.78 4.02 -22.23
CA PRO A 258 15.80 4.25 -20.79
C PRO A 258 15.05 5.53 -20.40
N ASP A 259 15.23 6.61 -21.16
CA ASP A 259 14.58 7.89 -20.91
C ASP A 259 13.05 7.80 -21.00
N ALA A 260 12.54 7.07 -21.99
CA ALA A 260 11.10 6.85 -22.13
C ALA A 260 10.53 6.03 -20.96
N ILE A 261 11.29 5.05 -20.44
CA ILE A 261 10.89 4.30 -19.26
C ILE A 261 10.89 5.19 -18.01
N ILE A 262 11.93 6.02 -17.82
CA ILE A 262 11.96 6.99 -16.72
C ILE A 262 10.74 7.90 -16.81
N GLU A 263 10.47 8.47 -17.98
CA GLU A 263 9.33 9.36 -18.21
C GLU A 263 7.99 8.69 -17.88
N ILE A 264 7.76 7.46 -18.38
CA ILE A 264 6.55 6.68 -18.07
C ILE A 264 6.43 6.43 -16.56
N LEU A 265 7.52 6.03 -15.89
CA LEU A 265 7.52 5.80 -14.45
C LEU A 265 7.20 7.08 -13.67
N MET A 266 7.73 8.21 -14.11
CA MET A 266 7.46 9.51 -13.51
C MET A 266 6.01 9.93 -13.72
N TYR A 267 5.43 9.73 -14.91
CA TYR A 267 4.00 10.01 -15.13
C TYR A 267 3.09 9.09 -14.31
N LEU A 268 3.45 7.82 -14.13
CA LEU A 268 2.73 6.93 -13.22
C LEU A 268 2.82 7.43 -11.77
N LEU A 269 4.01 7.82 -11.31
CA LEU A 269 4.21 8.39 -9.97
C LEU A 269 3.41 9.69 -9.80
N ALA A 270 3.37 10.54 -10.82
CA ALA A 270 2.59 11.77 -10.81
C ALA A 270 1.10 11.49 -10.66
N GLY A 271 0.56 10.54 -11.45
CA GLY A 271 -0.83 10.12 -11.35
C GLY A 271 -1.18 9.62 -9.93
N ILE A 272 -0.31 8.78 -9.35
CA ILE A 272 -0.49 8.29 -7.97
C ILE A 272 -0.45 9.45 -6.97
N ALA A 273 0.53 10.37 -7.08
CA ALA A 273 0.67 11.51 -6.19
C ALA A 273 -0.56 12.44 -6.26
N LEU A 274 -1.08 12.70 -7.46
CA LEU A 274 -2.29 13.48 -7.66
C LEU A 274 -3.51 12.82 -7.04
N LEU A 275 -3.70 11.51 -7.24
CA LEU A 275 -4.81 10.75 -6.65
C LEU A 275 -4.77 10.78 -5.11
N ILE A 276 -3.58 10.58 -4.52
CA ILE A 276 -3.37 10.70 -3.07
C ILE A 276 -3.70 12.13 -2.61
N GLY A 277 -3.26 13.15 -3.34
CA GLY A 277 -3.54 14.56 -3.02
C GLY A 277 -5.04 14.88 -3.01
N ILE A 278 -5.77 14.45 -4.05
CA ILE A 278 -7.23 14.61 -4.13
C ILE A 278 -7.92 13.90 -2.96
N TYR A 279 -7.51 12.66 -2.68
CA TYR A 279 -8.08 11.87 -1.59
C TYR A 279 -7.89 12.54 -0.23
N LEU A 280 -6.66 12.96 0.10
CA LEU A 280 -6.36 13.64 1.36
C LEU A 280 -7.15 14.95 1.52
N LEU A 281 -7.35 15.70 0.43
CA LEU A 281 -8.21 16.88 0.47
C LEU A 281 -9.68 16.53 0.72
N ALA A 282 -10.19 15.48 0.07
CA ALA A 282 -11.56 15.01 0.29
C ALA A 282 -11.77 14.58 1.75
N GLU A 283 -10.83 13.83 2.32
CA GLU A 283 -10.88 13.37 3.70
C GLU A 283 -10.72 14.53 4.69
N GLY A 284 -9.83 15.49 4.39
CA GLY A 284 -9.72 16.73 5.14
C GLY A 284 -11.03 17.52 5.14
N MET A 285 -11.69 17.66 3.99
CA MET A 285 -13.01 18.32 3.92
C MET A 285 -14.07 17.57 4.73
N ALA A 286 -14.08 16.23 4.68
CA ALA A 286 -14.99 15.40 5.46
C ALA A 286 -14.76 15.57 6.96
N LEU A 287 -13.51 15.56 7.42
CA LEU A 287 -13.14 15.81 8.81
C LEU A 287 -13.57 17.20 9.28
N ARG A 288 -13.35 18.23 8.45
CA ARG A 288 -13.82 19.60 8.73
C ARG A 288 -15.34 19.69 8.87
N LYS A 289 -16.08 18.97 8.04
CA LYS A 289 -17.54 18.90 8.11
C LYS A 289 -17.98 18.24 9.42
N ARG A 290 -17.34 17.14 9.84
CA ARG A 290 -17.65 16.45 11.11
C ARG A 290 -17.40 17.34 12.32
N MET A 291 -16.26 18.06 12.37
CA MET A 291 -15.95 19.01 13.44
C MET A 291 -17.00 20.13 13.59
N ARG A 292 -17.56 20.61 12.47
CA ARG A 292 -18.63 21.63 12.49
C ARG A 292 -19.96 21.12 13.03
N VAL A 293 -20.26 19.84 12.84
CA VAL A 293 -21.52 19.22 13.30
C VAL A 293 -21.45 18.88 14.79
N SER A 294 -20.26 18.61 15.33
CA SER A 294 -20.05 18.30 16.75
C SER A 294 -19.92 19.51 17.67
N ASN A 295 -19.85 20.74 17.15
CA ASN A 295 -19.81 21.95 17.97
C ASN A 295 -21.22 22.40 18.38
N PRO A 296 -21.49 22.66 19.68
CA PRO A 296 -22.73 23.30 20.10
C PRO A 296 -22.81 24.74 19.54
N PRO A 297 -24.02 25.27 19.30
CA PRO A 297 -24.20 26.60 18.72
C PRO A 297 -23.66 27.67 19.69
N GLY A 298 -22.50 28.25 19.39
CA GLY A 298 -21.92 29.37 20.15
C GLY A 298 -20.40 29.46 20.17
N GLU A 299 -19.66 28.38 19.86
CA GLU A 299 -18.19 28.43 19.81
C GLU A 299 -17.68 28.52 18.36
N GLU A 300 -17.13 29.68 18.01
CA GLU A 300 -16.43 29.88 16.74
C GLU A 300 -15.21 28.96 16.63
N ILE A 301 -15.11 28.24 15.51
CA ILE A 301 -13.94 27.41 15.21
C ILE A 301 -12.79 28.37 14.89
N PRO A 302 -11.68 28.36 15.65
CA PRO A 302 -10.52 29.18 15.32
C PRO A 302 -9.98 28.77 13.94
N ALA A 303 -9.68 29.78 13.12
CA ALA A 303 -9.24 29.64 11.72
C ALA A 303 -8.03 28.71 11.53
#